data_AF-A0A269XUL6-F1
#
_entry.id   AF-A0A269XUL6-F1
#
_cell.length_a   1.000
_cell.length_b   1.000
_cell.length_c   1.000
_cell.angle_alpha   90.00
_cell.angle_beta   90.00
_cell.angle_gamma   90.00
#
_symmetry.space_group_name_H-M   'P 1'
#
loop_
_entity.id
_entity.type
_entity.pdbx_description
1 polymer ?
#
loop_
_entity_poly.entity_id
_entity_poly.type
_entity_poly.pdbx_seq_one_letter_code
_entity_poly.pdbx_strand_id
1 'polypeptide(L)'
;IWYENGKKWSEDSKKACLNSFLGIAGFIACFMTVYPTRYDLAAAHPVEMTVKHHFRFFKHLTFFGCKDYLSDVFGHHLFGKIVYLVLEAVAYAAILFSSLVLWGDAFLFSVAALSLIGFSAFFSIVYQGGYRHEALWLMLVVALLWIKKNTDKEPAGNVLNKIGSVSFYTILTIQVILSGLLAFHEVHKPNSMSKQFVDFINKDEILKNSPILSSMDYNLEAIPYYTKRPVFMMTLNDYDVVVPYKNKLDYNLDDLLKTAQKLAVCSKSPPLILIANDKEKAGSSVLNIMDENAEKSVRNYMYNYWTFTVTSEQKKRFLENTREIARYPNGYLEQGFIVYQLNVVRAEQSDCRSK
;
A
#
# COMPACT_ATOMS: atom_id res chain seq x y z
N ILE A 1 1.51 -36.14 -24.49
CA ILE A 1 1.12 -35.16 -23.45
C ILE A 1 0.01 -34.26 -23.98
N TRP A 2 0.19 -33.55 -25.11
CA TRP A 2 -0.86 -32.70 -25.72
C TRP A 2 -1.81 -33.44 -26.68
N TYR A 3 -1.35 -34.56 -27.23
CA TYR A 3 -2.10 -35.37 -28.18
C TYR A 3 -2.15 -36.83 -27.71
N GLU A 4 -3.30 -37.48 -27.89
CA GLU A 4 -3.47 -38.92 -27.95
C GLU A 4 -3.25 -39.41 -29.38
N ASN A 5 -2.48 -40.49 -29.53
CA ASN A 5 -2.21 -41.17 -30.80
C ASN A 5 -1.80 -40.21 -31.94
N GLY A 6 -0.99 -39.21 -31.60
CA GLY A 6 -0.34 -38.28 -32.53
C GLY A 6 -1.26 -37.31 -33.31
N LYS A 7 -2.59 -37.37 -33.15
CA LYS A 7 -3.52 -36.57 -33.99
C LYS A 7 -4.76 -35.98 -33.29
N LYS A 8 -5.12 -36.41 -32.08
CA LYS A 8 -6.25 -35.83 -31.34
C LYS A 8 -5.78 -35.23 -30.03
N TRP A 9 -6.27 -34.04 -29.68
CA TRP A 9 -6.03 -33.45 -28.36
C TRP A 9 -6.56 -34.37 -27.28
N SER A 10 -5.77 -34.61 -26.22
CA SER A 10 -6.27 -35.34 -25.06
C SER A 10 -7.38 -34.56 -24.36
N GLU A 11 -8.28 -35.24 -23.64
CA GLU A 11 -9.34 -34.59 -22.86
C GLU A 11 -8.76 -33.60 -21.84
N ASP A 12 -7.61 -33.91 -21.25
CA ASP A 12 -6.89 -32.99 -20.36
C ASP A 12 -6.41 -31.73 -21.07
N SER A 13 -5.97 -31.86 -22.33
CA SER A 13 -5.54 -30.72 -23.15
C SER A 13 -6.73 -29.83 -23.52
N LYS A 14 -7.90 -30.42 -23.79
CA LYS A 14 -9.13 -29.66 -24.06
C LYS A 14 -9.58 -28.88 -22.81
N LYS A 15 -9.60 -29.53 -21.64
CA LYS A 15 -9.92 -28.89 -20.36
C LYS A 15 -8.93 -27.77 -20.04
N ALA A 16 -7.63 -28.00 -20.24
CA ALA A 16 -6.61 -26.99 -20.03
C ALA A 16 -6.76 -25.79 -20.99
N CYS A 17 -7.14 -26.03 -22.25
CA CYS A 17 -7.42 -24.97 -23.22
C CYS A 17 -8.63 -24.13 -22.81
N LEU A 18 -9.74 -24.79 -22.44
CA LEU A 18 -10.96 -24.10 -21.98
C LEU A 18 -10.69 -23.28 -20.72
N ASN A 19 -10.01 -23.86 -19.73
CA ASN A 19 -9.65 -23.16 -18.49
C ASN A 19 -8.68 -22.00 -18.76
N SER A 20 -7.70 -22.18 -19.65
CA SER A 20 -6.80 -21.11 -20.08
C SER A 20 -7.56 -19.98 -20.77
N PHE A 21 -8.51 -20.31 -21.65
CA PHE A 21 -9.35 -19.32 -22.33
C PHE A 21 -10.19 -18.53 -21.33
N LEU A 22 -10.87 -19.20 -20.40
CA LEU A 22 -11.64 -18.55 -19.34
C LEU A 22 -10.75 -17.69 -18.44
N GLY A 23 -9.54 -18.16 -18.11
CA GLY A 23 -8.55 -17.39 -17.36
C GLY A 23 -8.08 -16.13 -18.09
N ILE A 24 -7.80 -16.24 -19.40
CA ILE A 24 -7.42 -15.09 -20.24
C ILE A 24 -8.59 -14.12 -20.38
N ALA A 25 -9.80 -14.60 -20.64
CA ALA A 25 -10.99 -13.75 -20.73
C ALA A 25 -11.26 -13.02 -19.40
N GLY A 26 -11.12 -13.73 -18.26
CA GLY A 26 -11.21 -13.15 -16.94
C GLY A 26 -10.11 -12.12 -16.68
N PHE A 27 -8.87 -12.39 -17.09
CA PHE A 27 -7.77 -11.43 -17.01
C PHE A 27 -8.03 -10.18 -17.85
N ILE A 28 -8.49 -10.33 -19.09
CA ILE A 28 -8.85 -9.22 -19.97
C ILE A 28 -9.99 -8.41 -19.37
N ALA A 29 -11.03 -9.07 -18.84
CA ALA A 29 -12.12 -8.40 -18.15
C ALA A 29 -11.60 -7.61 -16.93
N CYS A 30 -10.78 -8.23 -16.07
CA CYS A 30 -10.14 -7.55 -14.94
C CYS A 30 -9.33 -6.34 -15.41
N PHE A 31 -8.47 -6.50 -16.42
CA PHE A 31 -7.67 -5.42 -16.98
C PHE A 31 -8.54 -4.27 -17.51
N MET A 32 -9.61 -4.57 -18.25
CA MET A 32 -10.58 -3.58 -18.76
C MET A 32 -11.43 -2.94 -17.64
N THR A 33 -11.57 -3.57 -16.48
CA THR A 33 -12.26 -2.97 -15.33
C THR A 33 -11.32 -2.15 -14.43
N VAL A 34 -10.04 -2.51 -14.40
CA VAL A 34 -8.99 -1.75 -13.72
C VAL A 34 -8.81 -0.41 -14.46
N TYR A 35 -8.73 -0.42 -15.79
CA TYR A 35 -8.68 0.79 -16.62
C TYR A 35 -10.02 1.03 -17.33
N PRO A 36 -10.91 2.03 -17.03
CA PRO A 36 -10.97 3.03 -15.97
C PRO A 36 -12.29 2.96 -15.14
N THR A 37 -12.26 3.15 -13.81
CA THR A 37 -13.50 3.24 -13.00
C THR A 37 -13.38 4.18 -11.78
N ARG A 38 -13.65 5.49 -11.96
CA ARG A 38 -14.04 6.46 -10.88
C ARG A 38 -13.04 6.73 -9.72
N TYR A 39 -12.07 5.85 -9.48
CA TYR A 39 -11.20 5.77 -8.29
C TYR A 39 -9.79 5.27 -8.64
N ASP A 40 -9.29 5.49 -9.85
CA ASP A 40 -8.17 4.71 -10.37
C ASP A 40 -6.84 5.48 -10.39
N LEU A 41 -5.86 4.95 -9.65
CA LEU A 41 -4.46 5.39 -9.63
C LEU A 41 -3.75 5.15 -10.97
N ALA A 42 -4.20 4.14 -11.75
CA ALA A 42 -3.57 3.79 -13.02
C ALA A 42 -3.84 4.80 -14.14
N ALA A 43 -4.93 5.57 -14.06
CA ALA A 43 -5.17 6.73 -14.94
C ALA A 43 -4.34 7.96 -14.53
N ALA A 44 -3.97 8.08 -13.24
CA ALA A 44 -3.08 9.14 -12.74
C ALA A 44 -1.61 8.89 -13.13
N HIS A 45 -1.23 7.63 -13.27
CA HIS A 45 0.06 7.17 -13.80
C HIS A 45 -0.11 6.69 -15.25
N PRO A 46 -0.12 7.57 -16.28
CA PRO A 46 0.13 7.09 -17.63
C PRO A 46 1.42 6.28 -17.58
N VAL A 47 1.44 5.10 -18.23
CA VAL A 47 2.59 4.19 -18.23
C VAL A 47 3.78 4.94 -18.82
N GLU A 48 4.49 5.67 -17.98
CA GLU A 48 5.80 6.21 -18.31
C GLU A 48 6.70 4.98 -18.31
N MET A 49 6.81 4.35 -19.48
CA MET A 49 7.89 3.44 -19.82
C MET A 49 9.20 4.23 -19.78
N THR A 50 9.60 4.68 -18.59
CA THR A 50 10.86 5.35 -18.39
C THR A 50 11.94 4.30 -18.57
N VAL A 51 12.83 4.53 -19.54
CA VAL A 51 14.00 3.68 -19.85
C VAL A 51 14.98 3.56 -18.66
N LYS A 52 14.71 4.27 -17.55
CA LYS A 52 15.42 4.21 -16.26
C LYS A 52 14.85 3.18 -15.26
N HIS A 53 13.88 2.35 -15.65
CA HIS A 53 13.39 1.29 -14.77
C HIS A 53 14.51 0.26 -14.55
N HIS A 54 15.13 0.31 -13.38
CA HIS A 54 15.96 -0.79 -12.90
C HIS A 54 15.07 -2.04 -12.84
N PHE A 55 15.48 -3.14 -13.48
CA PHE A 55 14.88 -4.46 -13.25
C PHE A 55 15.01 -4.82 -11.77
N ARG A 56 14.00 -4.46 -10.99
CA ARG A 56 13.92 -4.70 -9.54
C ARG A 56 13.01 -5.90 -9.35
N PHE A 57 13.51 -7.04 -9.80
CA PHE A 57 12.80 -8.32 -9.76
C PHE A 57 12.51 -8.74 -8.32
N PHE A 58 11.25 -8.68 -7.85
CA PHE A 58 10.87 -9.20 -6.53
C PHE A 58 11.75 -8.73 -5.35
N LYS A 59 12.26 -7.49 -5.40
CA LYS A 59 13.21 -7.00 -4.39
C LYS A 59 12.62 -6.97 -2.98
N HIS A 60 11.29 -6.84 -2.84
CA HIS A 60 10.64 -6.81 -1.54
C HIS A 60 10.42 -8.22 -0.96
N LEU A 61 10.63 -9.28 -1.76
CA LEU A 61 10.73 -10.66 -1.26
C LEU A 61 12.13 -11.01 -0.72
N THR A 62 13.11 -10.12 -0.89
CA THR A 62 14.47 -10.29 -0.38
C THR A 62 14.69 -9.46 0.90
N PHE A 63 15.93 -9.37 1.35
CA PHE A 63 16.33 -8.55 2.50
C PHE A 63 16.43 -7.05 2.21
N PHE A 64 15.86 -6.54 1.11
CA PHE A 64 15.97 -5.13 0.71
C PHE A 64 15.65 -4.12 1.84
N GLY A 65 14.63 -4.41 2.66
CA GLY A 65 14.25 -3.57 3.81
C GLY A 65 15.19 -3.63 5.02
N CYS A 66 16.12 -4.60 5.06
CA CYS A 66 17.03 -4.85 6.18
C CYS A 66 18.46 -4.39 5.92
N LYS A 67 18.69 -3.62 4.84
CA LYS A 67 20.02 -3.19 4.42
C LYS A 67 20.81 -2.50 5.54
N ASP A 68 20.18 -1.55 6.21
CA ASP A 68 20.82 -0.76 7.25
C ASP A 68 20.88 -1.53 8.58
N TYR A 69 19.84 -2.33 8.87
CA TYR A 69 19.79 -3.19 10.07
C TYR A 69 20.98 -4.16 10.17
N LEU A 70 21.33 -4.85 9.08
CA LEU A 70 22.47 -5.76 9.07
C LEU A 70 23.81 -5.03 9.23
N SER A 71 23.93 -3.82 8.69
CA SER A 71 25.12 -3.00 8.91
C SER A 71 25.29 -2.65 10.39
N ASP A 72 24.19 -2.35 11.08
CA ASP A 72 24.20 -1.93 12.49
C ASP A 72 24.44 -3.11 13.45
N VAL A 73 23.81 -4.26 13.21
CA VAL A 73 23.97 -5.47 14.06
C VAL A 73 25.41 -5.95 14.12
N PHE A 74 26.14 -5.89 13.00
CA PHE A 74 27.52 -6.39 12.96
C PHE A 74 28.57 -5.37 13.39
N GLY A 75 28.20 -4.10 13.68
CA GLY A 75 29.10 -3.05 14.17
C GLY A 75 30.25 -2.64 13.23
N HIS A 76 30.36 -3.30 12.06
CA HIS A 76 31.36 -3.04 11.03
C HIS A 76 30.66 -2.87 9.68
N HIS A 77 30.55 -1.62 9.22
CA HIS A 77 29.86 -1.25 7.98
C HIS A 77 30.27 -2.07 6.75
N LEU A 78 31.56 -2.44 6.63
CA LEU A 78 32.03 -3.25 5.51
C LEU A 78 31.55 -4.71 5.59
N PHE A 79 31.70 -5.34 6.75
CA PHE A 79 31.30 -6.74 6.95
C PHE A 79 29.78 -6.89 6.86
N GLY A 80 29.02 -6.01 7.52
CA GLY A 80 27.56 -6.00 7.42
C GLY A 80 27.06 -5.80 5.99
N LYS A 81 27.73 -4.95 5.21
CA LYS A 81 27.43 -4.78 3.77
C LYS A 81 27.72 -6.05 2.96
N ILE A 82 28.83 -6.75 3.21
CA ILE A 82 29.14 -8.02 2.53
C ILE A 82 28.08 -9.07 2.86
N VAL A 83 27.74 -9.23 4.14
CA VAL A 83 26.70 -10.17 4.59
C VAL A 83 25.36 -9.86 3.93
N TYR A 84 24.95 -8.58 3.92
CA TYR A 84 23.74 -8.14 3.22
C TYR A 84 23.75 -8.53 1.74
N LEU A 85 24.84 -8.26 1.01
CA LEU A 85 24.93 -8.58 -0.41
C LEU A 85 24.86 -10.09 -0.68
N VAL A 86 25.48 -10.90 0.18
CA VAL A 86 25.40 -12.37 0.08
C VAL A 86 23.97 -12.86 0.33
N LEU A 87 23.32 -12.40 1.40
CA LEU A 87 21.94 -12.77 1.72
C LEU A 87 20.96 -12.32 0.64
N GLU A 88 21.16 -11.13 0.09
CA GLU A 88 20.38 -10.61 -1.03
C GLU A 88 20.56 -11.49 -2.27
N ALA A 89 21.81 -11.84 -2.65
CA ALA A 89 22.08 -12.73 -3.78
C ALA A 89 21.46 -14.13 -3.60
N VAL A 90 21.53 -14.69 -2.38
CA VAL A 90 20.89 -15.96 -2.03
C VAL A 90 19.37 -15.88 -2.19
N ALA A 91 18.75 -14.78 -1.73
CA ALA A 91 17.30 -14.59 -1.88
C ALA A 91 16.88 -14.50 -3.35
N TYR A 92 17.61 -13.75 -4.18
CA TYR A 92 17.35 -13.69 -5.62
C TYR A 92 17.49 -15.05 -6.30
N ALA A 93 18.56 -15.79 -6.00
CA ALA A 93 18.77 -17.14 -6.51
C ALA A 93 17.64 -18.08 -6.06
N ALA A 94 17.20 -17.98 -4.80
CA ALA A 94 16.09 -18.75 -4.27
C ALA A 94 14.78 -18.48 -5.03
N ILE A 95 14.48 -17.21 -5.36
CA ILE A 95 13.30 -16.86 -6.16
C ILE A 95 13.41 -17.48 -7.56
N LEU A 96 14.52 -17.27 -8.27
CA LEU A 96 14.73 -17.76 -9.63
C LEU A 96 14.61 -19.28 -9.72
N PHE A 97 15.29 -19.99 -8.81
CA PHE A 97 15.34 -21.45 -8.83
C PHE A 97 14.14 -22.12 -8.14
N SER A 98 13.30 -21.39 -7.40
CA SER A 98 12.11 -21.97 -6.75
C SER A 98 11.16 -22.66 -7.74
N SER A 99 11.07 -22.20 -8.99
CA SER A 99 10.27 -22.84 -10.05
C SER A 99 10.69 -24.28 -10.32
N LEU A 100 11.97 -24.63 -10.11
CA LEU A 100 12.49 -26.00 -10.29
C LEU A 100 11.89 -27.00 -9.30
N VAL A 101 11.18 -26.57 -8.26
CA VAL A 101 10.43 -27.48 -7.37
C VAL A 101 9.35 -28.27 -8.15
N LEU A 102 8.91 -27.72 -9.28
CA LEU A 102 7.96 -28.34 -10.18
C LEU A 102 8.64 -29.18 -11.28
N TRP A 103 9.98 -29.23 -11.31
CA TRP A 103 10.73 -30.05 -12.25
C TRP A 103 10.27 -31.52 -12.19
N GLY A 104 10.16 -32.14 -13.36
CA GLY A 104 9.52 -33.45 -13.55
C GLY A 104 8.06 -33.36 -14.02
N ASP A 105 7.38 -32.23 -13.79
CA ASP A 105 6.11 -31.91 -14.44
C ASP A 105 6.31 -30.75 -15.41
N ALA A 106 6.45 -31.08 -16.70
CA ALA A 106 6.75 -30.09 -17.74
C ALA A 106 5.67 -29.00 -17.82
N PHE A 107 4.41 -29.34 -17.59
CA PHE A 107 3.31 -28.38 -17.67
C PHE A 107 3.38 -27.39 -16.50
N LEU A 108 3.43 -27.88 -15.26
CA LEU A 108 3.46 -27.02 -14.07
C LEU A 108 4.74 -26.20 -13.99
N PHE A 109 5.88 -26.78 -14.38
CA PHE A 109 7.14 -26.05 -14.49
C PHE A 109 7.05 -24.91 -15.52
N SER A 110 6.51 -25.17 -16.72
CA SER A 110 6.35 -24.13 -17.74
C SER A 110 5.43 -23.00 -17.27
N VAL A 111 4.33 -23.31 -16.59
CA VAL A 111 3.45 -22.29 -16.00
C VAL A 111 4.21 -21.42 -15.01
N ALA A 112 4.93 -22.03 -14.05
CA ALA A 112 5.72 -21.27 -13.08
C ALA A 112 6.79 -20.40 -13.74
N ALA A 113 7.56 -20.94 -14.69
CA ALA A 113 8.61 -20.19 -15.37
C ALA A 113 8.06 -19.00 -16.17
N LEU A 114 6.98 -19.22 -16.93
CA LEU A 114 6.33 -18.15 -17.70
C LEU A 114 5.70 -17.09 -16.80
N SER A 115 5.05 -17.48 -15.71
CA SER A 115 4.51 -16.55 -14.72
C SER A 115 5.60 -15.75 -14.02
N LEU A 116 6.75 -16.34 -13.72
CA LEU A 116 7.88 -15.63 -13.12
C LEU A 116 8.39 -14.51 -14.03
N ILE A 117 8.56 -14.81 -15.32
CA ILE A 117 8.95 -13.84 -16.34
C ILE A 117 7.86 -12.78 -16.51
N GLY A 118 6.58 -13.21 -16.57
CA GLY A 118 5.43 -12.32 -16.72
C GLY A 118 5.30 -11.34 -15.56
N PHE A 119 5.37 -11.81 -14.32
CA PHE A 119 5.33 -10.97 -13.12
C PHE A 119 6.56 -10.06 -13.04
N SER A 120 7.76 -10.55 -13.39
CA SER A 120 8.96 -9.72 -13.49
C SER A 120 8.76 -8.54 -14.42
N ALA A 121 8.31 -8.80 -15.65
CA ALA A 121 8.11 -7.78 -16.66
C ALA A 121 6.99 -6.82 -16.24
N PHE A 122 5.85 -7.36 -15.79
CA PHE A 122 4.71 -6.56 -15.36
C PHE A 122 5.07 -5.63 -14.20
N PHE A 123 5.71 -6.16 -13.14
CA PHE A 123 6.03 -5.34 -11.97
C PHE A 123 7.21 -4.39 -12.16
N SER A 124 8.05 -4.64 -13.17
CA SER A 124 9.17 -3.74 -13.50
C SER A 124 8.78 -2.65 -14.50
N ILE A 125 7.86 -2.94 -15.43
CA ILE A 125 7.57 -2.09 -16.60
C ILE A 125 6.21 -1.41 -16.49
N VAL A 126 5.18 -2.15 -16.06
CA VAL A 126 3.78 -1.69 -16.12
C VAL A 126 3.33 -1.09 -14.79
N TYR A 127 3.56 -1.82 -13.69
CA TYR A 127 3.06 -1.43 -12.37
C TYR A 127 4.14 -1.67 -11.33
N GLN A 128 4.74 -0.62 -10.75
CA GLN A 128 5.76 -0.79 -9.70
C GLN A 128 5.13 -1.43 -8.46
N GLY A 129 5.25 -2.76 -8.38
CA GLY A 129 4.69 -3.55 -7.29
C GLY A 129 5.48 -3.36 -6.00
N GLY A 130 4.77 -3.16 -4.89
CA GLY A 130 5.30 -3.44 -3.55
C GLY A 130 5.16 -4.91 -3.15
N TYR A 131 5.60 -5.23 -1.93
CA TYR A 131 5.57 -6.57 -1.31
C TYR A 131 4.31 -7.39 -1.62
N ARG A 132 3.12 -6.81 -1.41
CA ARG A 132 1.83 -7.51 -1.60
C ARG A 132 1.61 -8.03 -3.03
N HIS A 133 2.18 -7.38 -4.03
CA HIS A 133 2.06 -7.79 -5.43
C HIS A 133 3.13 -8.82 -5.78
N GLU A 134 4.34 -8.60 -5.29
CA GLU A 134 5.47 -9.51 -5.47
C GLU A 134 5.22 -10.87 -4.80
N ALA A 135 4.59 -10.90 -3.62
CA ALA A 135 4.25 -12.11 -2.88
C ALA A 135 3.27 -13.04 -3.60
N LEU A 136 2.58 -12.57 -4.65
CA LEU A 136 1.73 -13.41 -5.50
C LEU A 136 2.53 -14.53 -6.17
N TRP A 137 3.84 -14.35 -6.39
CA TRP A 137 4.72 -15.42 -6.86
C TRP A 137 4.72 -16.63 -5.92
N LEU A 138 4.87 -16.39 -4.62
CA LEU A 138 4.93 -17.47 -3.63
C LEU A 138 3.59 -18.20 -3.53
N MET A 139 2.49 -17.45 -3.55
CA MET A 139 1.14 -18.01 -3.56
C MET A 139 0.90 -18.88 -4.80
N LEU A 140 1.40 -18.46 -5.96
CA LEU A 140 1.33 -19.24 -7.19
C LEU A 140 2.11 -20.55 -7.06
N VAL A 141 3.37 -20.52 -6.60
CA VAL A 141 4.18 -21.73 -6.44
C VAL A 141 3.52 -22.70 -5.44
N VAL A 142 2.95 -22.20 -4.35
CA VAL A 142 2.17 -23.02 -3.40
C VAL A 142 0.96 -23.67 -4.08
N ALA A 143 0.19 -22.92 -4.86
CA ALA A 143 -0.96 -23.46 -5.58
C ALA A 143 -0.55 -24.52 -6.62
N LEU A 144 0.54 -24.30 -7.34
CA LEU A 144 1.06 -25.28 -8.30
C LEU A 144 1.58 -26.55 -7.62
N LEU A 145 2.21 -26.42 -6.45
CA LEU A 145 2.62 -27.57 -5.63
C LEU A 145 1.41 -28.35 -5.11
N TRP A 146 0.34 -27.66 -4.72
CA TRP A 146 -0.92 -28.28 -4.34
C TRP A 146 -1.53 -29.08 -5.50
N ILE A 147 -1.53 -28.51 -6.71
CA ILE A 147 -1.97 -29.20 -7.92
C ILE A 147 -1.09 -30.43 -8.19
N LYS A 148 0.25 -30.27 -8.16
CA LYS A 148 1.21 -31.36 -8.38
C LYS A 148 0.97 -32.55 -7.44
N LYS A 149 0.66 -32.28 -6.17
CA LYS A 149 0.38 -33.32 -5.17
C LYS A 149 -0.83 -34.18 -5.54
N ASN A 150 -1.83 -33.61 -6.21
CA ASN A 150 -3.08 -34.31 -6.55
C ASN A 150 -2.99 -35.12 -7.85
N THR A 151 -1.84 -35.16 -8.52
CA THR A 151 -1.69 -35.80 -9.83
C THR A 151 -1.13 -37.22 -9.78
N ASP A 152 -0.98 -37.83 -8.58
CA ASP A 152 -0.47 -39.20 -8.31
C ASP A 152 0.87 -39.59 -8.96
N LYS A 153 1.59 -38.63 -9.57
CA LYS A 153 2.89 -38.86 -10.19
C LYS A 153 3.98 -38.72 -9.14
N GLU A 154 4.62 -39.82 -8.77
CA GLU A 154 5.81 -39.76 -7.92
C GLU A 154 6.89 -38.90 -8.60
N PRO A 155 7.48 -37.93 -7.88
CA PRO A 155 8.56 -37.15 -8.42
C PRO A 155 9.77 -38.07 -8.62
N ALA A 156 10.19 -38.27 -9.87
CA ALA A 156 11.49 -38.83 -10.15
C ALA A 156 12.54 -37.97 -9.43
N GLY A 157 13.23 -38.54 -8.44
CA GLY A 157 14.17 -37.85 -7.57
C GLY A 157 15.34 -37.24 -8.34
N ASN A 158 15.14 -36.03 -8.88
CA ASN A 158 16.09 -35.33 -9.73
C ASN A 158 16.79 -34.22 -8.93
N VAL A 159 18.08 -34.02 -9.17
CA VAL A 159 18.90 -32.95 -8.57
C VAL A 159 18.26 -31.58 -8.75
N LEU A 160 17.68 -31.30 -9.93
CA LEU A 160 17.01 -30.03 -10.20
C LEU A 160 15.78 -29.80 -9.31
N ASN A 161 15.02 -30.86 -9.03
CA ASN A 161 13.89 -30.80 -8.12
C ASN A 161 14.34 -30.51 -6.67
N LYS A 162 15.46 -31.11 -6.25
CA LYS A 162 16.07 -30.84 -4.93
C LYS A 162 16.54 -29.40 -4.82
N ILE A 163 17.22 -28.88 -5.84
CA ILE A 163 17.62 -27.46 -5.90
C ILE A 163 16.40 -26.57 -5.75
N GLY A 164 15.35 -26.79 -6.55
CA GLY A 164 14.13 -26.00 -6.47
C GLY A 164 13.41 -26.10 -5.13
N SER A 165 13.40 -27.28 -4.50
CA SER A 165 12.87 -27.47 -3.15
C SER A 165 13.64 -26.67 -2.12
N VAL A 166 14.98 -26.75 -2.13
CA VAL A 166 15.84 -25.98 -1.23
C VAL A 166 15.62 -24.48 -1.45
N SER A 167 15.58 -24.01 -2.70
CA SER A 167 15.28 -22.63 -3.05
C SER A 167 13.90 -22.17 -2.57
N PHE A 168 12.86 -22.99 -2.74
CA PHE A 168 11.52 -22.69 -2.27
C PHE A 168 11.44 -22.61 -0.73
N TYR A 169 12.03 -23.58 -0.01
CA TYR A 169 12.09 -23.52 1.44
C TYR A 169 12.95 -22.35 1.95
N THR A 170 13.99 -21.98 1.21
CA THR A 170 14.83 -20.81 1.53
C THR A 170 13.99 -19.54 1.46
N ILE A 171 13.24 -19.32 0.37
CA ILE A 171 12.41 -18.11 0.25
C ILE A 171 11.29 -18.09 1.30
N LEU A 172 10.66 -19.23 1.61
CA LEU A 172 9.67 -19.32 2.69
C LEU A 172 10.29 -18.98 4.05
N THR A 173 11.49 -19.47 4.33
CA THR A 173 12.20 -19.18 5.58
C THR A 173 12.50 -17.69 5.69
N ILE A 174 12.97 -17.07 4.60
CA ILE A 174 13.18 -15.61 4.53
C ILE A 174 11.87 -14.88 4.84
N GLN A 175 10.76 -15.28 4.23
CA GLN A 175 9.46 -14.64 4.49
C GLN A 175 9.02 -14.79 5.95
N VAL A 176 9.17 -15.96 6.56
CA VAL A 176 8.84 -16.16 7.98
C VAL A 176 9.66 -15.24 8.87
N ILE A 177 10.96 -15.09 8.60
CA ILE A 177 11.83 -14.17 9.35
C ILE A 177 11.36 -12.73 9.17
N LEU A 178 11.15 -12.27 7.94
CA LEU A 178 10.71 -10.90 7.64
C LEU A 178 9.33 -10.59 8.25
N SER A 179 8.38 -11.53 8.16
CA SER A 179 7.06 -11.40 8.80
C SER A 179 7.17 -11.35 10.32
N GLY A 180 8.06 -12.16 10.92
CA GLY A 180 8.33 -12.12 12.36
C GLY A 180 8.88 -10.77 12.82
N LEU A 181 9.82 -10.20 12.07
CA LEU A 181 10.37 -8.86 12.34
C LEU A 181 9.29 -7.77 12.24
N LEU A 182 8.43 -7.84 11.21
CA LEU A 182 7.33 -6.89 11.04
C LEU A 182 6.28 -7.01 12.15
N ALA A 183 5.90 -8.23 12.54
CA ALA A 183 4.97 -8.47 13.64
C ALA A 183 5.54 -7.99 14.98
N PHE A 184 6.84 -8.22 15.23
CA PHE A 184 7.52 -7.71 16.42
C PHE A 184 7.48 -6.17 16.46
N HIS A 185 7.71 -5.53 15.31
CA HIS A 185 7.62 -4.08 15.19
C HIS A 185 6.21 -3.56 15.54
N GLU A 186 5.16 -4.19 15.01
CA GLU A 186 3.77 -3.78 15.23
C GLU A 186 3.36 -3.80 16.72
N VAL A 187 3.92 -4.72 17.51
CA VAL A 187 3.70 -4.77 18.97
C VAL A 187 4.31 -3.56 19.70
N HIS A 188 5.38 -2.96 19.16
CA HIS A 188 6.09 -1.84 19.79
C HIS A 188 5.65 -0.47 19.28
N LYS A 189 5.40 -0.35 17.97
CA LYS A 189 4.98 0.89 17.33
C LYS A 189 3.84 0.58 16.36
N PRO A 190 2.65 1.18 16.55
CA PRO A 190 1.50 0.89 15.71
C PRO A 190 1.74 1.36 14.27
N ASN A 191 1.17 0.63 13.32
CA ASN A 191 1.26 0.97 11.90
C ASN A 191 0.59 2.31 11.56
N SER A 192 -0.50 2.64 12.27
CA SER A 192 -1.32 3.84 12.13
C SER A 192 -1.77 4.37 13.50
N MET A 193 -2.02 5.68 13.60
CA MET A 193 -2.56 6.32 14.80
C MET A 193 -4.10 6.45 14.78
N SER A 194 -4.76 6.01 13.71
CA SER A 194 -6.21 6.14 13.53
C SER A 194 -7.02 5.52 14.67
N LYS A 195 -6.59 4.34 15.18
CA LYS A 195 -7.27 3.69 16.31
C LYS A 195 -7.20 4.54 17.58
N GLN A 196 -6.00 5.03 17.93
CA GLN A 196 -5.80 5.87 19.12
C GLN A 196 -6.58 7.18 19.02
N PHE A 197 -6.62 7.78 17.83
CA PHE A 197 -7.43 8.96 17.57
C PHE A 197 -8.93 8.68 17.76
N VAL A 198 -9.44 7.55 17.27
CA VAL A 198 -10.84 7.19 17.44
C VAL A 198 -11.16 6.88 18.91
N ASP A 199 -10.28 6.21 19.63
CA ASP A 199 -10.40 5.98 21.07
C ASP A 199 -10.42 7.30 21.86
N PHE A 200 -9.66 8.31 21.41
CA PHE A 200 -9.66 9.65 21.98
C PHE A 200 -11.00 10.37 21.77
N ILE A 201 -11.51 10.45 20.54
CA ILE A 201 -12.78 11.16 20.28
C ILE A 201 -13.99 10.43 20.88
N ASN A 202 -13.93 9.10 21.03
CA ASN A 202 -15.01 8.32 21.63
C ASN A 202 -15.18 8.55 23.14
N LYS A 203 -14.18 9.13 23.81
CA LYS A 203 -14.26 9.49 25.24
C LYS A 203 -15.06 10.77 25.49
N ASP A 204 -15.31 11.56 24.47
CA ASP A 204 -16.05 12.83 24.55
C ASP A 204 -17.33 12.75 23.72
N GLU A 205 -18.49 12.92 24.36
CA GLU A 205 -19.81 12.79 23.71
C GLU A 205 -20.03 13.82 22.58
N ILE A 206 -19.38 14.98 22.66
CA ILE A 206 -19.45 16.02 21.63
C ILE A 206 -18.55 15.62 20.46
N LEU A 207 -17.29 15.30 20.72
CA LEU A 207 -16.29 14.99 19.69
C LEU A 207 -16.57 13.69 18.95
N LYS A 208 -17.16 12.71 19.66
CA LYS A 208 -17.59 11.46 19.06
C LYS A 208 -18.40 11.72 17.80
N ASN A 209 -19.32 12.70 17.79
CA ASN A 209 -20.19 12.96 16.64
C ASN A 209 -19.67 14.01 15.66
N SER A 210 -18.43 14.48 15.81
CA SER A 210 -17.85 15.50 14.93
C SER A 210 -17.62 15.01 13.50
N PRO A 211 -17.90 15.85 12.48
CA PRO A 211 -17.37 15.69 11.14
C PRO A 211 -15.85 15.69 11.15
N ILE A 212 -15.23 14.85 10.32
CA ILE A 212 -13.77 14.70 10.26
C ILE A 212 -13.33 14.93 8.82
N LEU A 213 -12.36 15.82 8.62
CA LEU A 213 -11.69 16.10 7.35
C LEU A 213 -10.18 16.21 7.57
N SER A 214 -9.39 16.09 6.50
CA SER A 214 -7.93 16.13 6.61
C SER A 214 -7.26 16.91 5.49
N SER A 215 -6.06 17.42 5.76
CA SER A 215 -5.10 17.90 4.76
C SER A 215 -4.50 16.77 3.90
N MET A 216 -4.91 15.52 4.11
CA MET A 216 -4.62 14.39 3.24
C MET A 216 -5.71 13.33 3.46
N ASP A 217 -6.64 13.17 2.50
CA ASP A 217 -7.78 12.24 2.63
C ASP A 217 -7.34 10.80 2.95
N TYR A 218 -6.13 10.38 2.53
CA TYR A 218 -5.56 9.07 2.85
C TYR A 218 -5.44 8.81 4.36
N ASN A 219 -5.17 9.83 5.18
CA ASN A 219 -5.13 9.70 6.65
C ASN A 219 -6.52 9.38 7.24
N LEU A 220 -7.58 9.56 6.47
CA LEU A 220 -8.94 9.26 6.90
C LEU A 220 -9.36 7.81 6.61
N GLU A 221 -8.63 7.07 5.78
CA GLU A 221 -9.06 5.77 5.23
C GLU A 221 -9.43 4.75 6.32
N ALA A 222 -8.64 4.68 7.39
CA ALA A 222 -8.88 3.73 8.48
C ALA A 222 -9.95 4.21 9.49
N ILE A 223 -10.32 5.49 9.50
CA ILE A 223 -11.20 6.07 10.51
C ILE A 223 -12.63 5.48 10.45
N PRO A 224 -13.29 5.38 9.28
CA PRO A 224 -14.62 4.77 9.16
C PRO A 224 -14.71 3.34 9.69
N TYR A 225 -13.61 2.58 9.64
CA TYR A 225 -13.58 1.21 10.16
C TYR A 225 -13.84 1.16 11.67
N TYR A 226 -13.33 2.13 12.42
CA TYR A 226 -13.48 2.22 13.88
C TYR A 226 -14.72 3.03 14.29
N THR A 227 -15.06 4.10 13.58
CA THR A 227 -16.19 4.98 13.94
C THR A 227 -17.53 4.50 13.40
N LYS A 228 -17.53 3.60 12.41
CA LYS A 228 -18.70 3.15 11.62
C LYS A 228 -19.46 4.31 10.96
N ARG A 229 -18.76 5.41 10.66
CA ARG A 229 -19.34 6.63 10.06
C ARG A 229 -18.43 7.16 8.95
N PRO A 230 -19.01 7.80 7.92
CA PRO A 230 -18.21 8.37 6.86
C PRO A 230 -17.41 9.58 7.36
N VAL A 231 -16.36 9.88 6.62
CA VAL A 231 -15.48 11.04 6.79
C VAL A 231 -15.66 11.97 5.60
N PHE A 232 -15.46 13.26 5.80
CA PHE A 232 -15.59 14.23 4.71
C PHE A 232 -14.27 14.30 3.94
N MET A 233 -14.32 13.99 2.65
CA MET A 233 -13.14 13.92 1.80
C MET A 233 -13.04 15.18 0.95
N MET A 234 -11.91 15.88 1.05
CA MET A 234 -11.67 17.11 0.28
C MET A 234 -11.71 16.85 -1.23
N THR A 235 -11.25 15.67 -1.64
CA THR A 235 -11.32 15.21 -3.04
C THR A 235 -12.75 15.08 -3.55
N LEU A 236 -13.69 14.55 -2.76
CA LEU A 236 -15.08 14.34 -3.18
C LEU A 236 -15.94 15.57 -2.96
N ASN A 237 -15.53 16.45 -2.03
CA ASN A 237 -16.41 17.46 -1.44
C ASN A 237 -17.71 16.83 -0.92
N ASP A 238 -17.60 15.62 -0.38
CA ASP A 238 -18.69 14.80 0.13
C ASP A 238 -18.20 13.81 1.19
N TYR A 239 -19.15 13.18 1.88
CA TYR A 239 -18.91 12.11 2.84
C TYR A 239 -18.75 10.77 2.12
N ASP A 240 -17.72 10.02 2.47
CA ASP A 240 -17.54 8.64 2.00
C ASP A 240 -16.79 7.82 3.07
N VAL A 241 -16.71 6.51 2.87
CA VAL A 241 -15.91 5.58 3.65
C VAL A 241 -14.69 5.08 2.89
N VAL A 242 -14.62 5.35 1.57
CA VAL A 242 -13.50 4.96 0.70
C VAL A 242 -12.81 6.18 0.13
N VAL A 243 -11.50 6.32 0.37
CA VAL A 243 -10.70 7.42 -0.17
C VAL A 243 -10.60 7.28 -1.68
N PRO A 244 -11.00 8.29 -2.48
CA PRO A 244 -10.87 8.20 -3.92
C PRO A 244 -9.45 8.51 -4.37
N TYR A 245 -9.04 7.85 -5.46
CA TYR A 245 -7.88 8.29 -6.22
C TYR A 245 -8.32 9.28 -7.30
N LYS A 246 -8.03 10.57 -7.09
CA LYS A 246 -8.16 11.64 -8.10
C LYS A 246 -6.79 12.05 -8.63
N ASN A 247 -6.70 12.29 -9.94
CA ASN A 247 -5.45 12.58 -10.66
C ASN A 247 -4.75 13.87 -10.21
N LYS A 248 -5.47 14.88 -9.72
CA LYS A 248 -4.86 16.12 -9.21
C LYS A 248 -5.79 16.78 -8.20
N LEU A 249 -5.21 17.25 -7.09
CA LEU A 249 -5.92 18.07 -6.10
C LEU A 249 -4.94 19.11 -5.55
N ASP A 250 -5.13 20.37 -5.96
CA ASP A 250 -4.38 21.50 -5.43
C ASP A 250 -5.30 22.27 -4.48
N TYR A 251 -4.89 22.42 -3.23
CA TYR A 251 -5.69 23.10 -2.21
C TYR A 251 -4.79 23.67 -1.10
N ASN A 252 -5.36 24.53 -0.27
CA ASN A 252 -4.64 25.22 0.78
C ASN A 252 -5.37 25.17 2.13
N LEU A 253 -4.73 25.73 3.16
CA LEU A 253 -5.27 25.72 4.52
C LEU A 253 -6.59 26.52 4.66
N ASP A 254 -6.79 27.59 3.88
CA ASP A 254 -8.09 28.30 3.88
C ASP A 254 -9.21 27.43 3.28
N ASP A 255 -8.90 26.59 2.29
CA ASP A 255 -9.91 25.68 1.69
C ASP A 255 -10.37 24.64 2.72
N LEU A 256 -9.44 24.10 3.52
CA LEU A 256 -9.77 23.24 4.67
C LEU A 256 -10.62 23.98 5.70
N LEU A 257 -10.22 25.21 6.07
CA LEU A 257 -10.95 26.01 7.06
C LEU A 257 -12.36 26.34 6.60
N LYS A 258 -12.54 26.81 5.36
CA LYS A 258 -13.85 27.12 4.77
C LYS A 258 -14.74 25.89 4.72
N THR A 259 -14.16 24.73 4.38
CA THR A 259 -14.88 23.47 4.36
C THR A 259 -15.32 23.07 5.76
N ALA A 260 -14.44 23.16 6.76
CA ALA A 260 -14.81 22.92 8.15
C ALA A 260 -15.92 23.87 8.61
N GLN A 261 -15.84 25.16 8.29
CA GLN A 261 -16.88 26.14 8.61
C GLN A 261 -18.23 25.78 7.95
N LYS A 262 -18.22 25.37 6.68
CA LYS A 262 -19.42 24.88 5.98
C LYS A 262 -20.01 23.65 6.67
N LEU A 263 -19.19 22.69 7.08
CA LEU A 263 -19.64 21.50 7.80
C LEU A 263 -20.22 21.83 9.17
N ALA A 264 -19.69 22.86 9.83
CA ALA A 264 -20.17 23.31 11.13
C ALA A 264 -21.60 23.85 11.08
N VAL A 265 -22.03 24.45 9.97
CA VAL A 265 -23.41 24.97 9.81
C VAL A 265 -24.45 23.85 9.96
N CYS A 266 -24.14 22.65 9.46
CA CYS A 266 -25.06 21.51 9.46
C CYS A 266 -24.73 20.42 10.48
N SER A 267 -23.77 20.67 11.35
CA SER A 267 -23.35 19.71 12.35
C SER A 267 -23.67 20.18 13.76
N LYS A 268 -24.18 19.26 14.59
CA LYS A 268 -24.36 19.49 16.03
C LYS A 268 -23.03 19.50 16.78
N SER A 269 -21.98 18.94 16.17
CA SER A 269 -20.64 18.81 16.74
C SER A 269 -19.62 19.61 15.92
N PRO A 270 -18.63 20.22 16.58
CA PRO A 270 -17.60 21.01 15.91
C PRO A 270 -16.72 20.12 15.04
N PRO A 271 -16.51 20.46 13.75
CA PRO A 271 -15.65 19.68 12.86
C PRO A 271 -14.21 19.54 13.36
N LEU A 272 -13.61 18.39 13.08
CA LEU A 272 -12.22 18.04 13.38
C LEU A 272 -11.40 18.04 12.10
N ILE A 273 -10.32 18.82 12.10
CA ILE A 273 -9.41 19.01 10.96
C ILE A 273 -8.08 18.33 11.30
N LEU A 274 -7.73 17.30 10.54
CA LEU A 274 -6.49 16.54 10.71
C LEU A 274 -5.43 17.07 9.74
N ILE A 275 -4.36 17.68 10.26
CA ILE A 275 -3.22 18.10 9.44
C ILE A 275 -2.14 17.04 9.49
N ALA A 276 -1.91 16.37 8.36
CA ALA A 276 -0.98 15.25 8.24
C ALA A 276 0.47 15.68 8.51
N ASN A 277 1.19 14.83 9.23
CA ASN A 277 2.63 14.95 9.37
C ASN A 277 3.34 14.58 8.06
N ASP A 278 4.57 15.03 7.92
CA ASP A 278 5.51 14.59 6.91
C ASP A 278 6.15 13.26 7.28
N LYS A 279 6.65 12.56 6.26
CA LYS A 279 7.58 11.45 6.49
C LYS A 279 8.83 11.98 7.16
N GLU A 280 9.30 11.30 8.19
CA GLU A 280 10.57 11.61 8.86
C GLU A 280 11.68 11.71 7.80
N LYS A 281 12.25 12.92 7.64
CA LYS A 281 13.42 13.15 6.80
C LYS A 281 14.64 13.28 7.70
N ALA A 282 15.71 12.55 7.37
CA ALA A 282 16.98 12.68 8.06
C ALA A 282 17.43 14.15 8.11
N GLY A 283 17.57 14.71 9.31
CA GLY A 283 18.00 16.08 9.55
C GLY A 283 16.88 17.14 9.68
N SER A 284 15.59 16.79 9.54
CA SER A 284 14.47 17.70 9.85
C SER A 284 13.90 17.40 11.22
N SER A 285 13.91 18.37 12.13
CA SER A 285 13.19 18.30 13.41
C SER A 285 11.69 18.59 13.26
N VAL A 286 11.31 19.27 12.16
CA VAL A 286 9.92 19.62 11.88
C VAL A 286 9.24 18.47 11.14
N LEU A 287 8.21 17.92 11.77
CA LEU A 287 7.41 16.80 11.25
C LEU A 287 6.06 17.24 10.70
N ASN A 288 5.62 18.48 10.92
CA ASN A 288 4.34 18.95 10.44
C ASN A 288 4.45 20.36 9.87
N ILE A 289 3.76 20.63 8.76
CA ILE A 289 3.72 21.94 8.11
C ILE A 289 3.23 23.05 9.06
N MET A 290 2.41 22.71 10.05
CA MET A 290 1.93 23.66 11.06
C MET A 290 3.00 24.06 12.08
N ASP A 291 4.13 23.36 12.16
CA ASP A 291 5.23 23.75 13.05
C ASP A 291 6.33 24.52 12.30
N GLU A 292 6.23 24.65 10.98
CA GLU A 292 7.19 25.42 10.17
C GLU A 292 7.02 26.92 10.37
N ASN A 293 8.17 27.61 10.48
CA ASN A 293 8.28 29.06 10.48
C ASN A 293 8.75 29.55 9.11
N ALA A 294 7.94 29.30 8.09
CA ALA A 294 8.18 29.76 6.72
C ALA A 294 7.01 30.60 6.23
N GLU A 295 7.29 31.57 5.35
CA GLU A 295 6.25 32.43 4.76
C GLU A 295 5.27 31.63 3.89
N LYS A 296 5.81 30.63 3.19
CA LYS A 296 5.04 29.69 2.38
C LYS A 296 5.66 28.31 2.46
N SER A 297 4.84 27.34 2.78
CA SER A 297 5.18 25.92 2.82
C SER A 297 4.30 25.14 1.85
N VAL A 298 4.91 24.16 1.18
CA VAL A 298 4.22 23.31 0.21
C VAL A 298 4.52 21.86 0.53
N ARG A 299 3.48 21.02 0.52
CA ARG A 299 3.58 19.56 0.61
C ARG A 299 2.97 18.91 -0.60
N ASN A 300 3.66 17.88 -1.07
CA ASN A 300 3.24 17.04 -2.17
C ASN A 300 2.85 15.67 -1.61
N TYR A 301 1.58 15.31 -1.75
CA TYR A 301 1.03 14.03 -1.35
C TYR A 301 0.70 13.17 -2.58
N MET A 302 0.39 11.89 -2.33
CA MET A 302 -0.09 10.93 -3.32
C MET A 302 0.70 10.98 -4.64
N TYR A 303 1.97 10.56 -4.58
CA TYR A 303 2.88 10.56 -5.74
C TYR A 303 3.11 11.92 -6.42
N ASN A 304 3.03 13.01 -5.65
CA ASN A 304 3.15 14.41 -6.10
C ASN A 304 1.99 14.93 -6.95
N TYR A 305 0.86 14.24 -6.97
CA TYR A 305 -0.34 14.72 -7.66
C TYR A 305 -1.15 15.71 -6.82
N TRP A 306 -1.00 15.67 -5.50
CA TRP A 306 -1.76 16.51 -4.60
C TRP A 306 -0.85 17.53 -3.95
N THR A 307 -1.17 18.80 -4.13
CA THR A 307 -0.38 19.90 -3.58
C THR A 307 -1.18 20.56 -2.46
N PHE A 308 -0.64 20.51 -1.25
CA PHE A 308 -1.16 21.24 -0.11
C PHE A 308 -0.25 22.42 0.22
N THR A 309 -0.81 23.63 0.21
CA THR A 309 -0.05 24.86 0.46
C THR A 309 -0.53 25.56 1.73
N VAL A 310 0.42 26.10 2.50
CA VAL A 310 0.15 26.91 3.69
C VAL A 310 1.00 28.17 3.64
N THR A 311 0.38 29.35 3.81
CA THR A 311 1.11 30.61 4.07
C THR A 311 1.07 30.99 5.55
N SER A 312 1.95 31.90 5.97
CA SER A 312 1.99 32.41 7.34
C SER A 312 0.65 33.07 7.75
N GLU A 313 0.00 33.82 6.85
CA GLU A 313 -1.31 34.44 7.12
C GLU A 313 -2.44 33.42 7.17
N GLN A 314 -2.40 32.40 6.32
CA GLN A 314 -3.35 31.29 6.37
C GLN A 314 -3.25 30.54 7.69
N LYS A 315 -2.02 30.25 8.13
CA LYS A 315 -1.73 29.62 9.41
C LYS A 315 -2.28 30.47 10.57
N LYS A 316 -2.05 31.79 10.55
CA LYS A 316 -2.59 32.70 11.56
C LYS A 316 -4.13 32.64 11.61
N ARG A 317 -4.81 32.82 10.47
CA ARG A 317 -6.28 32.75 10.40
C ARG A 317 -6.82 31.39 10.87
N PHE A 318 -6.16 30.31 10.48
CA PHE A 318 -6.54 28.97 10.87
C PHE A 318 -6.44 28.78 12.40
N LEU A 319 -5.34 29.22 13.01
CA LEU A 319 -5.13 29.12 14.46
C LEU A 319 -6.05 30.07 15.26
N GLU A 320 -6.48 31.19 14.69
CA GLU A 320 -7.51 32.06 15.30
C GLU A 320 -8.90 31.38 15.32
N ASN A 321 -9.19 30.52 14.35
CA ASN A 321 -10.50 29.87 14.18
C ASN A 321 -10.53 28.42 14.69
N THR A 322 -9.42 27.89 15.18
CA THR A 322 -9.33 26.50 15.62
C THR A 322 -8.57 26.40 16.94
N ARG A 323 -8.63 25.23 17.57
CA ARG A 323 -7.78 24.87 18.71
C ARG A 323 -7.17 23.49 18.48
N GLU A 324 -5.87 23.35 18.74
CA GLU A 324 -5.23 22.03 18.77
C GLU A 324 -5.78 21.24 19.96
N ILE A 325 -6.24 20.00 19.73
CA ILE A 325 -6.82 19.15 20.79
C ILE A 325 -6.03 17.84 20.99
N ALA A 326 -5.27 17.41 19.99
CA ALA A 326 -4.44 16.22 20.07
C ALA A 326 -3.37 16.25 18.99
N ARG A 327 -2.26 15.55 19.24
CA ARG A 327 -1.16 15.40 18.30
C ARG A 327 -0.66 13.97 18.32
N TYR A 328 -0.60 13.36 17.15
CA TYR A 328 -0.18 11.98 16.97
C TYR A 328 1.12 11.92 16.16
N PRO A 329 2.16 11.22 16.65
CA PRO A 329 3.40 11.04 15.90
C PRO A 329 3.18 10.10 14.71
N ASN A 330 4.18 9.98 13.84
CA ASN A 330 4.12 9.01 12.76
C ASN A 330 4.02 7.57 13.27
N GLY A 331 3.14 6.78 12.65
CA GLY A 331 3.14 5.34 12.77
C GLY A 331 4.33 4.73 12.03
N TYR A 332 4.34 3.41 11.93
CA TYR A 332 5.36 2.73 11.13
C TYR A 332 5.14 2.90 9.63
N LEU A 333 3.89 2.73 9.20
CA LEU A 333 3.51 2.70 7.79
C LEU A 333 2.78 3.98 7.37
N GLU A 334 2.08 4.62 8.31
CA GLU A 334 1.26 5.80 8.04
C GLU A 334 1.77 7.05 8.77
N GLN A 335 1.58 8.20 8.14
CA GLN A 335 1.84 9.49 8.75
C GLN A 335 0.87 9.75 9.91
N GLY A 336 1.40 10.33 10.98
CA GLY A 336 0.60 10.89 12.05
C GLY A 336 -0.06 12.19 11.62
N PHE A 337 -0.66 12.89 12.58
CA PHE A 337 -1.35 14.15 12.30
C PHE A 337 -1.57 14.96 13.57
N ILE A 338 -1.76 16.26 13.39
CA ILE A 338 -2.27 17.16 14.41
C ILE A 338 -3.78 17.29 14.22
N VAL A 339 -4.53 17.22 15.32
CA VAL A 339 -5.98 17.38 15.33
C VAL A 339 -6.34 18.76 15.82
N TYR A 340 -7.03 19.51 14.97
CA TYR A 340 -7.61 20.80 15.30
C TYR A 340 -9.13 20.69 15.37
N GLN A 341 -9.72 21.29 16.38
CA GLN A 341 -11.16 21.47 16.48
C GLN A 341 -11.52 22.89 16.03
N LEU A 342 -12.55 23.02 15.19
CA LEU A 342 -13.07 24.33 14.80
C LEU A 342 -13.74 25.03 16.00
N ASN A 343 -13.41 26.30 16.20
CA ASN A 343 -14.05 27.17 17.18
C ASN A 343 -15.43 27.58 16.63
N VAL A 344 -16.47 26.81 16.94
CA VAL A 344 -17.84 27.12 16.51
C VAL A 344 -18.48 28.06 17.52
N VAL A 345 -18.73 29.32 17.12
CA VAL A 345 -19.73 30.16 17.78
C VAL A 345 -21.08 29.60 17.35
N ARG A 346 -21.89 29.05 18.26
CA ARG A 346 -23.19 28.44 17.95
C ARG A 346 -24.10 29.48 17.29
N ALA A 347 -24.07 29.57 15.97
CA ALA A 347 -25.09 30.27 15.20
C ALA A 347 -26.31 29.36 15.08
N GLU A 348 -27.50 29.96 15.08
CA GLU A 348 -28.77 29.27 14.90
C GLU A 348 -28.72 28.43 13.60
N GLN A 349 -29.14 27.16 13.71
CA GLN A 349 -29.17 26.22 12.60
C GLN A 349 -30.09 26.78 11.51
N SER A 350 -29.49 27.31 10.44
CA SER A 350 -30.22 27.66 9.22
C SER A 350 -30.31 26.45 8.30
N ASP A 351 -31.35 26.46 7.47
CA ASP A 351 -31.94 25.37 6.69
C ASP A 351 -30.94 24.41 6.02
N CYS A 352 -30.51 23.39 6.77
CA CYS A 352 -29.69 22.30 6.26
C CYS A 352 -30.60 21.28 5.59
N ARG A 353 -30.65 21.30 4.25
CA ARG A 353 -31.32 20.24 3.49
C ARG A 353 -30.64 18.91 3.78
N SER A 354 -31.37 18.00 4.42
CA SER A 354 -30.98 16.60 4.53
C SER A 354 -30.80 16.03 3.13
N LYS A 355 -29.60 15.58 2.78
CA LYS A 355 -29.39 14.66 1.66
C LYS A 355 -28.76 13.40 2.20
#